data_AF-A0A5C4QS79-F1
#
_entry.id   AF-A0A5C4QS79-F1
#
_cell.length_a   1.000
_cell.length_b   1.000
_cell.length_c   1.000
_cell.angle_alpha   90.00
_cell.angle_beta   90.00
_cell.angle_gamma   90.00
#
_symmetry.space_group_name_H-M   'P 1'
#
loop_
_entity.id
_entity.type
_entity.pdbx_description
1 polymer ?
#
loop_
_entity_poly.entity_id
_entity_poly.type
_entity_poly.pdbx_seq_one_letter_code
_entity_poly.pdbx_strand_id
1 'polypeptide(L)'
;MGRLASAYGQAVTAHRAARAHLDTARGALGAAPAPAAPVGAGDLVDRLARLGAALATPTPGATGLTDAPAAVRIGEASTADSGFPVLVPLGGGHHLALDTDARDSRVAGLLRALVLRLVATAPAGQVRVAGIDTAALGATFGPLRPLLDAGVL
;
A
#
# COMPACT_ATOMS: atom_id res chain seq x y z
N MET A 1 -21.87 -19.29 30.78
CA MET A 1 -20.41 -19.05 30.74
C MET A 1 -19.65 -20.11 29.92
N GLY A 2 -19.83 -21.43 30.12
CA GLY A 2 -19.00 -22.46 29.45
C GLY A 2 -19.07 -22.56 27.92
N ARG A 3 -20.24 -22.35 27.29
CA ARG A 3 -20.36 -22.46 25.81
C ARG A 3 -19.65 -21.33 25.06
N LEU A 4 -19.67 -20.11 25.58
CA LEU A 4 -18.96 -18.96 24.97
C LEU A 4 -17.45 -19.13 25.08
N ALA A 5 -16.95 -19.62 26.22
CA ALA A 5 -15.54 -19.93 26.40
C ALA A 5 -15.07 -21.05 25.44
N SER A 6 -15.88 -22.09 25.25
CA SER A 6 -15.61 -23.17 24.28
C SER A 6 -15.62 -22.66 22.84
N ALA A 7 -16.62 -21.85 22.45
CA ALA A 7 -16.71 -21.29 21.11
C ALA A 7 -15.53 -20.33 20.81
N TYR A 8 -15.16 -19.51 21.79
CA TYR A 8 -13.97 -18.64 21.69
C TYR A 8 -12.69 -19.46 21.55
N GLY A 9 -12.50 -20.50 22.36
CA GLY A 9 -11.34 -21.41 22.25
C GLY A 9 -11.25 -22.11 20.90
N GLN A 10 -12.39 -22.55 20.35
CA GLN A 10 -12.47 -23.11 18.99
C GLN A 10 -12.11 -22.07 17.93
N ALA A 11 -12.63 -20.84 18.03
CA ALA A 11 -12.32 -19.76 17.10
C ALA A 11 -10.83 -19.39 17.11
N VAL A 12 -10.21 -19.30 18.30
CA VAL A 12 -8.77 -19.03 18.44
C VAL A 12 -7.94 -20.17 17.84
N THR A 13 -8.35 -21.42 18.06
CA THR A 13 -7.66 -22.60 17.49
C THR A 13 -7.74 -22.61 15.97
N ALA A 14 -8.93 -22.37 15.41
CA ALA A 14 -9.15 -22.27 13.97
C ALA A 14 -8.35 -21.11 13.36
N HIS A 15 -8.31 -19.95 14.02
CA HIS A 15 -7.51 -18.81 13.57
C HIS A 15 -6.01 -19.14 13.53
N ARG A 16 -5.46 -19.77 14.57
CA ARG A 16 -4.04 -20.17 14.60
C ARG A 16 -3.72 -21.20 13.52
N ALA A 17 -4.59 -22.18 13.30
CA ALA A 17 -4.43 -23.16 12.23
C ALA A 17 -4.45 -22.50 10.84
N ALA A 18 -5.38 -21.57 10.60
CA ALA A 18 -5.44 -20.80 9.35
C ALA A 18 -4.18 -19.95 9.13
N ARG A 19 -3.67 -19.28 10.17
CA ARG A 19 -2.40 -18.52 10.09
C ARG A 19 -1.22 -19.43 9.75
N ALA A 20 -1.09 -20.57 10.43
CA ALA A 20 0.00 -21.52 10.17
C ALA A 20 -0.04 -22.06 8.73
N HIS A 21 -1.24 -22.36 8.22
CA HIS A 21 -1.42 -22.80 6.83
C HIS A 21 -1.00 -21.70 5.83
N LEU A 22 -1.42 -20.46 6.09
CA LEU A 22 -1.07 -19.32 5.26
C LEU A 22 0.44 -19.04 5.28
N ASP A 23 1.08 -19.10 6.45
CA ASP A 23 2.54 -18.92 6.58
C ASP A 23 3.31 -20.04 5.85
N THR A 24 2.82 -21.28 5.89
CA THR A 24 3.38 -22.41 5.13
C THR A 24 3.25 -22.18 3.62
N ALA A 25 2.07 -21.76 3.15
CA ALA A 25 1.83 -21.48 1.74
C ALA A 25 2.72 -20.33 1.24
N ARG A 26 2.89 -19.27 2.04
CA ARG A 26 3.82 -18.17 1.76
C ARG A 26 5.27 -18.66 1.65
N GLY A 27 5.71 -19.52 2.56
CA GLY A 27 7.04 -20.12 2.51
C GLY A 27 7.27 -20.94 1.24
N ALA A 28 6.29 -21.77 0.86
CA ALA A 28 6.36 -22.57 -0.36
C ALA A 28 6.39 -21.71 -1.62
N LEU A 29 5.57 -20.67 -1.69
CA LEU A 29 5.56 -19.71 -2.81
C LEU A 29 6.88 -18.93 -2.91
N GLY A 30 7.46 -18.52 -1.78
CA GLY A 30 8.74 -17.80 -1.75
C GLY A 30 9.94 -18.66 -2.13
N ALA A 31 9.87 -19.98 -1.94
CA ALA A 31 10.91 -20.93 -2.32
C ALA A 31 10.79 -21.41 -3.78
N ALA A 32 9.67 -21.15 -4.45
CA ALA A 32 9.49 -21.53 -5.83
C ALA A 32 10.46 -20.76 -6.73
N PRO A 33 11.18 -21.43 -7.67
CA PRO A 33 12.04 -20.73 -8.61
C PRO A 33 11.21 -19.75 -9.43
N ALA A 34 11.78 -18.56 -9.68
CA ALA A 34 11.12 -17.57 -10.51
C ALA A 34 10.84 -18.18 -11.89
N PRO A 35 9.57 -18.13 -12.37
CA PRO A 35 9.27 -18.60 -13.72
C PRO A 35 10.09 -17.82 -14.73
N ALA A 36 10.54 -18.51 -15.80
CA ALA A 36 11.24 -17.86 -16.89
C ALA A 36 10.38 -16.74 -17.48
N ALA A 37 11.00 -15.61 -17.81
CA ALA A 37 10.29 -14.48 -18.39
C ALA A 37 9.66 -14.91 -19.73
N PRO A 38 8.37 -14.60 -19.97
CA PRO A 38 7.74 -14.90 -21.25
C PRO A 38 8.40 -14.10 -22.39
N VAL A 39 8.31 -14.63 -23.60
CA VAL A 39 8.76 -13.93 -24.81
C VAL A 39 8.03 -12.58 -24.92
N GLY A 40 8.78 -11.49 -25.11
CA GLY A 40 8.24 -10.13 -25.17
C GLY A 40 8.11 -9.39 -23.83
N ALA A 41 8.63 -9.95 -22.73
CA ALA A 41 8.62 -9.30 -21.42
C ALA A 41 9.28 -7.91 -21.42
N GLY A 42 10.38 -7.73 -22.18
CA GLY A 42 11.07 -6.44 -22.31
C GLY A 42 10.18 -5.34 -22.90
N ASP A 43 9.52 -5.63 -24.03
CA ASP A 43 8.61 -4.68 -24.68
C ASP A 43 7.43 -4.28 -23.78
N LEU A 44 6.92 -5.22 -22.99
CA LEU A 44 5.88 -4.96 -22.00
C LEU A 44 6.39 -4.05 -20.89
N VAL A 45 7.58 -4.33 -20.33
CA VAL A 45 8.18 -3.49 -19.29
C VAL A 45 8.41 -2.06 -19.81
N ASP A 46 8.94 -1.91 -21.02
CA ASP A 46 9.13 -0.61 -21.65
C ASP A 46 7.81 0.14 -21.86
N ARG A 47 6.75 -0.58 -22.24
CA ARG A 47 5.41 0.00 -22.37
C ARG A 47 4.86 0.43 -21.00
N LEU A 48 5.03 -0.39 -19.97
CA LEU A 48 4.63 -0.07 -18.60
C LEU A 48 5.43 1.10 -18.02
N ALA A 49 6.71 1.21 -18.34
CA ALA A 49 7.55 2.33 -17.93
C ALA A 49 7.06 3.63 -18.56
N ARG A 50 6.79 3.65 -19.87
CA ARG A 50 6.23 4.83 -20.56
C ARG A 50 4.85 5.22 -20.05
N LEU A 51 3.94 4.24 -19.94
CA LEU A 51 2.57 4.48 -19.47
C LEU A 51 2.56 4.91 -18.00
N GLY A 52 3.39 4.26 -17.17
CA GLY A 52 3.59 4.61 -15.78
C GLY A 52 4.12 6.03 -15.62
N ALA A 53 5.13 6.44 -16.37
CA ALA A 53 5.64 7.82 -16.33
C ALA A 53 4.58 8.86 -16.72
N ALA A 54 3.79 8.58 -17.76
CA ALA A 54 2.72 9.47 -18.19
C ALA A 54 1.61 9.62 -17.12
N LEU A 55 1.23 8.51 -16.46
CA LEU A 55 0.17 8.51 -15.44
C LEU A 55 0.65 8.94 -14.05
N ALA A 56 1.94 8.76 -13.73
CA ALA A 56 2.52 9.07 -12.41
C ALA A 56 2.73 10.56 -12.15
N THR A 57 2.37 11.43 -13.10
CA THR A 57 2.56 12.88 -13.02
C THR A 57 1.22 13.57 -12.79
N PRO A 58 0.58 13.41 -11.61
CA PRO A 58 -0.61 14.19 -11.32
C PRO A 58 -0.24 15.67 -11.33
N THR A 59 -1.12 16.53 -11.83
CA THR A 59 -0.94 17.97 -11.68
C THR A 59 -1.08 18.31 -10.19
N PRO A 60 -0.02 18.77 -9.51
CA PRO A 60 -0.06 19.01 -8.08
C PRO A 60 -1.15 20.04 -7.76
N GLY A 61 -1.94 19.77 -6.72
CA GLY A 61 -3.01 20.66 -6.28
C GLY A 61 -4.23 20.76 -7.21
N ALA A 62 -4.30 20.00 -8.31
CA ALA A 62 -5.38 20.12 -9.29
C ALA A 62 -6.13 18.82 -9.57
N THR A 63 -5.62 17.68 -9.09
CA THR A 63 -6.21 16.37 -9.39
C THR A 63 -7.22 16.00 -8.30
N GLY A 64 -8.52 16.11 -8.59
CA GLY A 64 -9.58 15.76 -7.65
C GLY A 64 -9.53 14.27 -7.27
N LEU A 65 -9.73 13.97 -5.98
CA LEU A 65 -9.68 12.60 -5.43
C LEU A 65 -11.03 12.11 -4.89
N THR A 66 -12.08 12.94 -4.95
CA THR A 66 -13.39 12.63 -4.36
C THR A 66 -14.25 11.75 -5.27
N ASP A 67 -14.31 12.10 -6.56
CA ASP A 67 -15.33 11.54 -7.47
C ASP A 67 -14.80 10.34 -8.26
N ALA A 68 -13.50 10.34 -8.55
CA ALA A 68 -12.84 9.31 -9.34
C ALA A 68 -11.48 8.92 -8.73
N PRO A 69 -11.01 7.68 -8.94
CA PRO A 69 -9.68 7.29 -8.55
C PRO A 69 -8.62 8.00 -9.40
N ALA A 70 -7.56 8.48 -8.76
CA ALA A 70 -6.34 8.93 -9.40
C ALA A 70 -5.26 7.86 -9.34
N ALA A 71 -4.40 7.81 -10.36
CA ALA A 71 -3.25 6.92 -10.38
C ALA A 71 -2.15 7.47 -9.44
N VAL A 72 -1.99 6.85 -8.29
CA VAL A 72 -0.98 7.25 -7.30
C VAL A 72 0.19 6.30 -7.36
N ARG A 73 1.40 6.83 -7.59
CA ARG A 73 2.63 6.03 -7.52
C ARG A 73 2.85 5.57 -6.08
N ILE A 74 3.16 4.28 -5.90
CA ILE A 74 3.54 3.70 -4.60
C ILE A 74 4.99 3.23 -4.57
N GLY A 75 5.59 2.97 -5.72
CA GLY A 75 6.98 2.53 -5.79
C GLY A 75 7.43 2.28 -7.22
N GLU A 76 8.32 1.32 -7.36
CA GLU A 76 8.87 0.86 -8.62
C GLU A 76 8.92 -0.67 -8.59
N ALA A 77 8.45 -1.29 -9.66
CA ALA A 77 8.60 -2.71 -9.89
C ALA A 77 9.89 -2.91 -10.66
N SER A 78 10.77 -3.76 -10.15
CA SER A 78 12.02 -4.12 -10.81
C SER A 78 11.89 -5.49 -11.48
N THR A 79 12.43 -5.58 -12.69
CA THR A 79 12.71 -6.83 -13.40
C THR A 79 14.22 -7.02 -13.53
N ALA A 80 14.68 -8.09 -14.17
CA ALA A 80 16.12 -8.38 -14.32
C ALA A 80 16.88 -7.25 -15.06
N ASP A 81 16.25 -6.66 -16.08
CA ASP A 81 16.92 -5.74 -17.00
C ASP A 81 16.42 -4.29 -16.88
N SER A 82 15.25 -4.06 -16.29
CA SER A 82 14.61 -2.73 -16.21
C SER A 82 13.51 -2.66 -15.16
N GLY A 83 12.89 -1.48 -14.98
CA GLY A 83 11.82 -1.27 -14.01
C GLY A 83 10.73 -0.33 -14.52
N PHE A 84 9.61 -0.29 -13.81
CA PHE A 84 8.49 0.59 -14.12
C PHE A 84 7.77 1.08 -12.85
N PRO A 85 7.17 2.29 -12.86
CA PRO A 85 6.42 2.79 -11.72
C PRO A 85 5.22 1.89 -11.37
N VAL A 86 5.06 1.57 -10.08
CA VAL A 86 3.84 0.92 -9.60
C VAL A 86 2.82 1.99 -9.23
N LEU A 87 1.68 1.95 -9.92
CA LEU A 87 0.57 2.87 -9.71
C LEU A 87 -0.62 2.11 -9.14
N VAL A 88 -1.32 2.72 -8.18
CA VAL A 88 -2.57 2.19 -7.63
C VAL A 88 -3.67 3.24 -7.74
N PRO A 89 -4.92 2.83 -8.03
CA PRO A 89 -6.06 3.75 -8.01
C PRO A 89 -6.40 4.12 -6.57
N LEU A 90 -6.32 5.40 -6.23
CA LEU A 90 -6.73 5.93 -4.91
C LEU A 90 -7.67 7.13 -5.08
N GLY A 91 -8.61 7.29 -4.15
CA GLY A 91 -9.73 8.24 -4.29
C GLY A 91 -10.98 7.57 -4.85
N GLY A 92 -12.09 8.30 -4.94
CA GLY A 92 -13.36 7.76 -5.44
C GLY A 92 -13.84 6.49 -4.71
N GLY A 93 -13.56 6.37 -3.41
CA GLY A 93 -13.92 5.19 -2.61
C GLY A 93 -12.98 3.98 -2.72
N HIS A 94 -11.83 4.11 -3.39
CA HIS A 94 -10.84 3.03 -3.48
C HIS A 94 -9.94 2.97 -2.25
N HIS A 95 -9.62 1.76 -1.80
CA HIS A 95 -8.82 1.51 -0.61
C HIS A 95 -7.57 0.68 -0.94
N LEU A 96 -6.49 0.94 -0.20
CA LEU A 96 -5.27 0.12 -0.23
C LEU A 96 -5.18 -0.70 1.05
N ALA A 97 -4.98 -2.00 0.89
CA ALA A 97 -4.63 -2.91 1.98
C ALA A 97 -3.19 -3.39 1.80
N LEU A 98 -2.43 -3.39 2.90
CA LEU A 98 -1.09 -3.95 2.96
C LEU A 98 -1.14 -5.15 3.91
N ASP A 99 -0.51 -6.25 3.52
CA ASP A 99 -0.48 -7.49 4.30
C ASP A 99 0.75 -7.59 5.22
N THR A 100 1.67 -6.63 5.09
CA THR A 100 2.87 -6.49 5.91
C THR A 100 2.63 -5.53 7.08
N ASP A 101 3.17 -5.86 8.24
CA ASP A 101 3.00 -5.10 9.48
C ASP A 101 3.54 -3.66 9.37
N ALA A 102 2.83 -2.69 9.93
CA ALA A 102 3.21 -1.27 9.89
C ALA A 102 4.51 -0.96 10.65
N ARG A 103 4.96 -1.85 11.54
CA ARG A 103 6.27 -1.75 12.22
C ARG A 103 7.44 -2.02 11.28
N ASP A 104 7.19 -2.62 10.12
CA ASP A 104 8.20 -2.67 9.06
C ASP A 104 8.48 -1.24 8.56
N SER A 105 9.75 -0.83 8.62
CA SER A 105 10.17 0.52 8.24
C SER A 105 9.85 0.86 6.77
N ARG A 106 9.78 -0.14 5.90
CA ARG A 106 9.40 0.00 4.48
C ARG A 106 7.92 0.33 4.36
N VAL A 107 7.07 -0.36 5.13
CA VAL A 107 5.63 -0.08 5.18
C VAL A 107 5.39 1.30 5.77
N ALA A 108 6.04 1.64 6.88
CA ALA A 108 5.94 2.97 7.47
C ALA A 108 6.39 4.08 6.49
N GLY A 109 7.47 3.84 5.74
CA GLY A 109 7.92 4.72 4.68
C GLY A 109 6.89 4.89 3.55
N LEU A 110 6.31 3.79 3.08
CA LEU A 110 5.28 3.78 2.06
C LEU A 110 4.03 4.55 2.51
N LEU A 111 3.53 4.32 3.73
CA LEU A 111 2.35 4.99 4.27
C LEU A 111 2.57 6.51 4.34
N ARG A 112 3.74 6.95 4.82
CA ARG A 112 4.09 8.38 4.83
C ARG A 112 4.16 8.97 3.42
N ALA A 113 4.83 8.28 2.49
CA ALA A 113 4.93 8.74 1.10
C ALA A 113 3.55 8.84 0.43
N LEU A 114 2.64 7.91 0.74
CA LEU A 114 1.26 7.92 0.27
C LEU A 114 0.49 9.14 0.78
N VAL A 115 0.55 9.42 2.09
CA VAL A 115 -0.09 10.61 2.67
C VAL A 115 0.41 11.88 1.98
N LEU A 116 1.73 12.03 1.83
CA LEU A 116 2.32 13.19 1.15
C LEU A 116 1.89 13.31 -0.30
N ARG A 117 1.88 12.20 -1.06
CA ARG A 117 1.46 12.19 -2.46
C ARG A 117 -0.01 12.56 -2.61
N LEU A 118 -0.90 12.03 -1.78
CA LEU A 118 -2.33 12.32 -1.84
C LEU A 118 -2.61 13.80 -1.54
N VAL A 119 -1.99 14.35 -0.49
CA VAL A 119 -2.13 15.76 -0.11
C VAL A 119 -1.56 16.68 -1.18
N ALA A 120 -0.42 16.33 -1.80
CA ALA A 120 0.16 17.11 -2.89
C ALA A 120 -0.63 17.02 -4.20
N THR A 121 -1.39 15.94 -4.40
CA THR A 121 -2.16 15.66 -5.62
C THR A 121 -3.48 16.44 -5.64
N ALA A 122 -4.18 16.48 -4.51
CA ALA A 122 -5.51 17.04 -4.40
C ALA A 122 -5.50 18.57 -4.25
N PRO A 123 -6.57 19.26 -4.69
CA PRO A 123 -6.82 20.64 -4.31
C PRO A 123 -6.85 20.81 -2.79
N ALA A 124 -6.38 21.97 -2.31
CA ALA A 124 -6.36 22.29 -0.89
C ALA A 124 -7.74 22.08 -0.24
N GLY A 125 -7.76 21.40 0.91
CA GLY A 125 -8.99 21.11 1.66
C GLY A 125 -9.79 19.91 1.17
N GLN A 126 -9.43 19.25 0.06
CA GLN A 126 -10.14 18.05 -0.41
C GLN A 126 -9.69 16.76 0.25
N VAL A 127 -8.49 16.73 0.84
CA VAL A 127 -7.97 15.57 1.57
C VAL A 127 -7.91 15.91 3.04
N ARG A 128 -8.49 15.02 3.87
CA ARG A 128 -8.35 15.04 5.33
C ARG A 128 -7.64 13.76 5.75
N VAL A 129 -6.67 13.87 6.65
CA VAL A 129 -5.85 12.72 7.06
C VAL A 129 -6.09 12.41 8.53
N ALA A 130 -6.61 11.22 8.81
CA ALA A 130 -6.76 10.69 10.16
C ALA A 130 -5.87 9.45 10.33
N GLY A 131 -4.71 9.61 10.96
CA GLY A 131 -3.78 8.52 11.23
C GLY A 131 -4.17 7.74 12.49
N ILE A 132 -4.48 6.45 12.33
CA ILE A 132 -4.71 5.53 13.46
C ILE A 132 -3.58 4.50 13.44
N ASP A 133 -2.62 4.65 14.35
CA ASP A 133 -1.44 3.78 14.45
C ASP A 133 -1.36 3.15 15.83
N THR A 134 -2.09 2.06 16.02
CA THR A 134 -2.03 1.25 17.25
C THR A 134 -0.87 0.28 17.26
N ALA A 135 -0.30 -0.05 16.09
CA ALA A 135 0.76 -1.04 15.94
C ALA A 135 2.14 -0.50 16.35
N ALA A 136 2.43 0.76 16.01
CA ALA A 136 3.67 1.45 16.38
C ALA A 136 3.43 2.64 17.32
N LEU A 137 2.25 2.73 17.95
CA LEU A 137 1.88 3.76 18.94
C LEU A 137 2.09 5.19 18.42
N GLY A 138 1.74 5.44 17.16
CA GLY A 138 1.88 6.74 16.50
C GLY A 138 3.25 7.00 15.84
N ALA A 139 4.25 6.15 16.07
CA ALA A 139 5.60 6.34 15.53
C ALA A 139 5.63 6.33 13.98
N THR A 140 4.69 5.65 13.33
CA THR A 140 4.61 5.59 11.86
C THR A 140 4.45 6.99 11.27
N PHE A 141 3.54 7.79 11.84
CA PHE A 141 3.15 9.10 11.33
C PHE A 141 3.77 10.28 12.08
N GLY A 142 4.51 10.02 13.17
CA GLY A 142 5.25 11.06 13.91
C GLY A 142 6.03 12.04 13.04
N PRO A 143 6.77 11.59 12.00
CA PRO A 143 7.49 12.50 11.09
C PRO A 143 6.61 13.50 10.31
N LEU A 144 5.30 13.26 10.20
CA LEU A 144 4.35 14.16 9.53
C LEU A 144 3.78 15.24 10.47
N ARG A 145 4.13 15.22 11.75
CA ARG A 145 3.62 16.17 12.75
C ARG A 145 3.76 17.65 12.35
N PRO A 146 4.88 18.11 11.76
CA PRO A 146 4.98 19.50 11.32
C PRO A 146 3.91 19.93 10.30
N LEU A 147 3.40 19.01 9.48
CA LEU A 147 2.33 19.29 8.52
C LEU A 147 0.97 19.45 9.20
N LEU A 148 0.72 18.66 10.25
CA LEU A 148 -0.46 18.80 11.10
C LEU A 148 -0.44 20.15 11.83
N ASP A 149 0.71 20.50 12.42
CA ASP A 149 0.87 21.78 13.13
C ASP A 149 0.71 22.99 12.17
N ALA A 150 1.06 22.82 10.89
CA ALA A 150 0.85 23.81 9.84
C ALA A 150 -0.58 23.85 9.26
N GLY A 151 -1.50 22.98 9.72
CA GLY A 151 -2.87 22.90 9.20
C GLY A 151 -2.99 22.34 7.78
N VAL A 152 -1.98 21.60 7.33
CA VAL A 152 -1.96 20.93 6.01
C VAL A 152 -2.69 19.58 6.06
N LEU A 153 -2.61 18.89 7.20
CA LEU A 153 -3.25 17.58 7.46
C LEU A 153 -4.50 17.69 8.33
#